data_AF-A0A401UFR9-F1
#
_entry.id   AF-A0A401UFR9-F1
#
_cell.length_a   1.000
_cell.length_b   1.000
_cell.length_c   1.000
_cell.angle_alpha   90.00
_cell.angle_beta   90.00
_cell.angle_gamma   90.00
#
_symmetry.space_group_name_H-M   'P 1'
#
loop_
_entity.id
_entity.type
_entity.pdbx_description
1 polymer ?
#
loop_
_entity_poly.entity_id
_entity_poly.type
_entity_poly.pdbx_seq_one_letter_code
_entity_poly.pdbx_strand_id
1 'polypeptide(L)' 'MLNKIPLLIYDIFGDKVEIMNYTKVYFINKNEEGYVLHVEQHDRITSINEFDLEKREDKYYCTRKLFS' A
#
# COMPACT_ATOMS: atom_id res chain seq x y z
N MET A 1 2.50 7.26 9.46
CA MET A 1 3.29 6.03 9.26
C MET A 1 2.51 4.80 9.70
N LEU A 2 2.63 3.71 8.96
CA LEU A 2 2.13 2.39 9.33
C LEU A 2 2.87 1.86 10.56
N ASN A 3 2.13 1.67 11.66
CA ASN A 3 2.67 1.04 12.87
C ASN A 3 2.96 -0.45 12.66
N LYS A 4 2.22 -1.09 11.74
CA LYS A 4 2.40 -2.48 11.32
C LYS A 4 2.00 -2.58 9.84
N ILE A 5 2.87 -3.17 9.03
CA ILE A 5 2.58 -3.46 7.62
C ILE A 5 1.41 -4.47 7.58
N PRO A 6 0.27 -4.14 6.95
CA PRO A 6 -0.80 -5.11 6.77
C PRO A 6 -0.37 -6.19 5.77
N LEU A 7 -0.93 -7.39 5.87
CA LEU A 7 -0.76 -8.43 4.83
C LEU A 7 -1.69 -8.23 3.64
N LEU A 8 -2.77 -7.49 3.86
CA LEU A 8 -3.84 -7.27 2.89
C LEU A 8 -4.28 -5.81 2.94
N ILE A 9 -4.45 -5.23 1.75
CA ILE A 9 -5.09 -3.93 1.53
C ILE A 9 -6.22 -4.08 0.52
N TYR A 10 -6.92 -2.98 0.30
CA TYR A 10 -7.98 -2.89 -0.68
C TYR A 10 -7.66 -1.77 -1.66
N ASP A 11 -8.03 -1.90 -2.92
CA ASP A 11 -7.97 -0.78 -3.85
C ASP A 11 -9.16 0.18 -3.64
N ILE A 12 -9.26 1.22 -4.49
CA ILE A 12 -10.35 2.20 -4.41
C ILE A 12 -11.74 1.60 -4.67
N PHE A 13 -11.83 0.48 -5.38
CA PHE A 13 -13.08 -0.23 -5.69
C PHE A 13 -13.43 -1.29 -4.63
N GLY A 14 -12.54 -1.52 -3.67
CA GLY A 14 -12.71 -2.54 -2.63
C GLY A 14 -12.17 -3.91 -3.04
N ASP A 15 -11.43 -4.00 -4.14
CA ASP A 15 -10.78 -5.23 -4.54
C ASP A 15 -9.59 -5.53 -3.62
N LYS A 16 -9.47 -6.79 -3.23
CA LYS A 16 -8.41 -7.26 -2.33
C LYS A 16 -7.07 -7.30 -3.05
N VAL A 17 -6.04 -6.84 -2.36
CA VAL A 17 -4.66 -6.82 -2.85
C VAL A 17 -3.73 -7.26 -1.72
N GLU A 18 -2.85 -8.22 -2.02
CA GLU A 18 -1.92 -8.78 -1.04
C GLU A 18 -0.61 -8.01 -1.02
N ILE A 19 -0.05 -7.78 0.17
CA ILE A 19 1.29 -7.21 0.31
C ILE A 19 2.28 -8.37 0.40
N MET A 20 3.11 -8.49 -0.63
CA MET A 20 4.09 -9.57 -0.74
C MET A 20 5.42 -9.21 -0.09
N ASN A 21 5.80 -7.94 -0.16
CA ASN A 21 7.04 -7.45 0.42
C ASN A 21 6.93 -5.95 0.71
N TYR A 22 7.85 -5.41 1.50
CA TYR A 22 7.93 -3.99 1.77
C TYR A 22 9.38 -3.55 1.96
N THR A 23 9.67 -2.32 1.57
CA THR A 23 10.98 -1.71 1.73
C THR A 23 10.81 -0.38 2.46
N LYS A 24 11.60 -0.16 3.52
CA LYS A 24 11.65 1.14 4.18
C LYS A 24 12.56 2.07 3.39
N VAL A 25 12.06 3.25 3.02
CA VAL A 25 12.79 4.26 2.23
C VAL A 25 12.56 5.66 2.79
N TYR A 26 13.44 6.60 2.45
CA TYR A 26 13.27 8.01 2.77
C TYR A 26 12.59 8.75 1.61
N PHE A 27 11.41 9.32 1.83
CA PHE A 27 10.65 10.04 0.83
C PHE A 27 11.04 11.52 0.84
N ILE A 28 11.93 11.92 -0.08
CA ILE A 28 12.45 13.30 -0.18
C ILE A 28 11.32 14.33 -0.24
N ASN A 29 10.27 14.07 -1.04
CA ASN A 29 9.13 14.99 -1.20
C ASN A 29 8.28 15.17 0.06
N LYS A 30 8.36 14.23 1.01
CA LYS A 30 7.67 14.28 2.30
C LYS A 30 8.61 14.63 3.46
N ASN A 31 9.92 14.62 3.19
CA ASN A 31 10.97 14.81 4.20
C ASN A 31 10.82 13.83 5.39
N GLU A 32 10.36 12.60 5.12
CA GLU A 32 10.02 11.58 6.12
C GLU A 32 10.40 10.19 5.62
N GLU A 33 10.73 9.28 6.55
CA GLU A 33 10.84 7.85 6.25
C GLU A 33 9.46 7.24 6.06
N GLY A 34 9.39 6.19 5.24
CA GLY A 34 8.18 5.40 5.13
C GLY A 34 8.40 4.08 4.41
N TYR A 35 7.30 3.43 4.04
CA TYR A 35 7.32 2.14 3.36
C TYR A 35 6.84 2.23 1.92
N VAL A 36 7.60 1.59 1.02
CA VAL A 36 7.11 1.15 -0.28
C VAL A 36 6.64 -0.29 -0.12
N LEU A 37 5.39 -0.55 -0.49
CA LEU A 37 4.75 -1.85 -0.40
C LEU A 37 4.70 -2.47 -1.79
N HIS A 38 5.25 -3.66 -1.95
CA HIS A 38 5.12 -4.47 -3.15
C HIS A 38 3.87 -5.32 -3.02
N VAL A 39 2.95 -5.11 -3.93
CA VAL A 39 1.60 -5.66 -3.86
C VAL A 39 1.28 -6.52 -5.07
N GLU A 40 0.50 -7.57 -4.86
CA GLU A 40 0.12 -8.54 -5.87
C GLU A 40 -1.39 -8.71 -5.97
N GLN A 41 -1.88 -8.85 -7.20
CA GLN A 41 -3.25 -9.26 -7.50
C GLN A 41 -3.28 -10.00 -8.84
N HIS A 42 -3.88 -11.20 -8.89
CA HIS A 42 -4.03 -12.02 -10.10
C HIS A 42 -2.71 -12.13 -10.93
N ASP A 43 -1.62 -12.56 -10.27
CA ASP A 43 -0.27 -12.71 -10.86
C ASP A 43 0.36 -11.41 -11.39
N ARG A 44 -0.20 -10.24 -11.04
CA ARG A 44 0.37 -8.92 -11.38
C ARG A 44 0.94 -8.28 -10.14
N ILE A 45 2.15 -7.75 -10.27
CA ILE A 45 2.87 -7.09 -9.17
C ILE A 45 2.98 -5.60 -9.47
N THR A 46 2.70 -4.75 -8.48
CA THR A 46 2.99 -3.32 -8.51
C THR A 46 3.54 -2.85 -7.17
N SER A 47 3.87 -1.56 -7.06
CA SER A 47 4.35 -0.96 -5.82
C SER A 47 3.58 0.31 -5.47
N ILE A 48 3.34 0.50 -4.18
CA ILE A 48 2.65 1.69 -3.66
C ILE A 48 3.39 2.26 -2.47
N ASN A 49 3.19 3.55 -2.23
CA ASN A 49 3.74 4.19 -1.04
C ASN A 49 2.72 4.06 0.10
N GLU A 50 3.18 3.92 1.34
CA GLU A 50 2.27 3.90 2.49
C GLU A 50 1.41 5.18 2.59
N PHE A 51 1.90 6.29 2.05
CA PHE A 51 1.18 7.56 2.00
C PHE A 51 0.02 7.56 0.99
N ASP A 52 -0.04 6.55 0.11
CA ASP A 52 -1.18 6.34 -0.79
C ASP A 52 -2.29 5.53 -0.10
N LEU A 53 -2.08 5.08 1.14
CA LEU A 53 -3.05 4.33 1.93
C LEU A 53 -3.85 5.24 2.87
N GLU A 54 -5.13 4.96 2.94
CA GLU A 54 -6.07 5.54 3.89
C GLU A 54 -6.59 4.45 4.82
N LYS A 55 -6.50 4.66 6.14
CA LYS A 55 -7.09 3.74 7.11
C LYS A 55 -8.58 4.05 7.26
N ARG A 56 -9.43 3.09 6.91
CA ARG A 56 -10.88 3.16 7.12
C ARG A 56 -11.29 2.01 8.03
N GLU A 57 -11.75 2.35 9.23
CA GLU A 57 -11.97 1.39 10.33
C GLU A 57 -10.68 0.61 10.63
N ASP A 58 -10.65 -0.70 10.38
CA ASP A 58 -9.50 -1.59 10.59
C ASP A 58 -8.86 -2.08 9.28
N LYS A 59 -9.21 -1.47 8.15
CA LYS A 59 -8.70 -1.82 6.82
C LYS A 59 -7.93 -0.66 6.21
N TYR A 60 -6.97 -0.98 5.35
CA TYR A 60 -6.24 -0.01 4.57
C TYR A 60 -6.71 -0.05 3.12
N TYR A 61 -7.07 1.12 2.60
CA TYR A 61 -7.51 1.31 1.23
C TYR A 61 -6.50 2.16 0.48
N CYS A 62 -6.13 1.75 -0.72
CA CYS A 62 -5.38 2.63 -1.61
C CYS A 62 -6.32 3.71 -2.17
N THR A 63 -5.83 4.94 -2.19
CA THR A 63 -6.55 6.10 -2.73
C THR A 63 -6.68 6.09 -4.25
N ARG A 64 -6.13 5.07 -4.93
CA ARG A 64 -6.18 4.89 -6.39
C ARG A 64 -6.44 3.43 -6.76
N LYS A 65 -6.87 3.22 -8.01
CA LYS A 65 -6.91 1.88 -8.63
C LYS A 65 -5.48 1.34 -8.77
N LEU A 66 -5.26 0.10 -8.37
CA LEU A 66 -3.94 -0.53 -8.42
C LEU A 66 -3.71 -1.35 -9.68
N PHE A 67 -4.74 -2.06 -10.14
CA PHE A 67 -4.69 -2.93 -11.29
C PHE A 67 -5.87 -2.60 -12.21
N SER A 68 -5.67 -2.64 -13.52
CA SER A 68 -6.74 -2.40 -14.50
C SER A 68 -6.95 -3.55 -15.47
#